data_AF-A0A9P7WYM9-F1
#
_entry.id   AF-A0A9P7WYM9-F1
#
_cell.length_a   1.000
_cell.length_b   1.000
_cell.length_c   1.000
_cell.angle_alpha   90.00
_cell.angle_beta   90.00
_cell.angle_gamma   90.00
#
_symmetry.space_group_name_H-M   'P 1'
#
loop_
_entity.id
_entity.type
_entity.pdbx_description
1 polymer ?
#
loop_
_entity_poly.entity_id
_entity_poly.type
_entity_poly.pdbx_seq_one_letter_code
_entity_poly.pdbx_strand_id
1 'polypeptide(L)'
;MAKELAYVKSIGTVSDTHYSHDHLNAQKTMPIDEKVFQMWKDRFREIESRAKCGSGEKIQWVIVDGFLLYWSPEVYDELDVRLLLREPEPRVRARRLARSGYHTAALANPDGSLWRDPPNYWEQIVWPSYVRAHQGIFEGGDVEHGESNGKVRDLVVLHGETLTMTELFEKACEKIIESL
;
A
#
# COMPACT_ATOMS: atom_id res chain seq x y z
N MET A 1 12.68 7.30 -2.00
CA MET A 1 11.28 7.06 -2.40
C MET A 1 10.72 8.24 -3.18
N ALA A 2 10.54 9.44 -2.60
CA ALA A 2 10.03 10.62 -3.32
C ALA A 2 10.70 10.88 -4.69
N LYS A 3 12.04 10.93 -4.74
CA LYS A 3 12.79 11.07 -6.01
C LYS A 3 12.50 9.97 -7.03
N GLU A 4 12.29 8.74 -6.57
CA GLU A 4 11.99 7.61 -7.43
C GLU A 4 10.55 7.71 -7.97
N LEU A 5 9.59 8.13 -7.14
CA LEU A 5 8.21 8.37 -7.59
C LEU A 5 8.15 9.49 -8.63
N ALA A 6 8.86 10.60 -8.40
CA ALA A 6 8.98 11.67 -9.38
C ALA A 6 9.63 11.18 -10.70
N TYR A 7 10.66 10.33 -10.61
CA TYR A 7 11.27 9.69 -11.79
C TYR A 7 10.24 8.83 -12.55
N VAL A 8 9.54 7.93 -11.85
CA VAL A 8 8.49 7.08 -12.42
C VAL A 8 7.38 7.90 -13.05
N LYS A 9 6.95 9.01 -12.43
CA LYS A 9 5.95 9.92 -13.02
C LYS A 9 6.43 10.57 -14.32
N SER A 10 7.73 10.89 -14.41
CA SER A 10 8.29 11.52 -15.61
C SER A 10 8.60 10.54 -16.75
N ILE A 11 9.02 9.30 -16.43
CA ILE A 11 9.53 8.32 -17.42
C ILE A 11 8.56 7.15 -17.65
N GLY A 12 7.70 6.85 -16.68
CA GLY A 12 6.81 5.69 -16.70
C GLY A 12 7.49 4.36 -16.40
N THR A 13 8.73 4.39 -15.90
CA THR A 13 9.49 3.20 -15.47
C THR A 13 10.27 3.49 -14.19
N VAL A 14 10.56 2.43 -13.44
CA VAL A 14 11.47 2.48 -12.30
C VAL A 14 12.92 2.71 -12.80
N SER A 15 13.72 3.43 -12.02
CA SER A 15 15.12 3.70 -12.33
C SER A 15 15.99 2.46 -12.18
N ASP A 16 17.06 2.36 -12.98
CA ASP A 16 18.02 1.25 -12.91
C ASP A 16 18.74 1.13 -11.56
N THR A 17 18.65 2.17 -10.73
CA THR A 17 19.25 2.21 -9.39
C THR A 17 18.34 1.68 -8.29
N HIS A 18 17.07 1.43 -8.59
CA HIS A 18 16.11 0.92 -7.62
C HIS A 18 16.04 -0.61 -7.65
N TYR A 19 16.26 -1.23 -6.49
CA TYR A 19 16.20 -2.68 -6.31
C TYR A 19 15.46 -3.04 -5.03
N SER A 20 14.67 -4.11 -5.07
CA SER A 20 13.87 -4.59 -3.94
C SER A 20 14.11 -6.08 -3.66
N HIS A 21 14.17 -6.42 -2.38
CA HIS A 21 14.27 -7.80 -1.89
C HIS A 21 12.90 -8.41 -1.59
N ASP A 22 11.80 -7.75 -1.98
CA ASP A 22 10.46 -8.20 -1.59
C ASP A 22 10.11 -9.60 -2.09
N HIS A 23 10.67 -10.00 -3.23
CA HIS A 23 10.56 -11.35 -3.77
C HIS A 23 11.10 -12.46 -2.84
N LEU A 24 11.89 -12.11 -1.82
CA LEU A 24 12.38 -13.04 -0.80
C LEU A 24 11.37 -13.28 0.34
N ASN A 25 10.33 -12.45 0.45
CA ASN A 25 9.32 -12.59 1.50
C ASN A 25 8.25 -13.61 1.11
N ALA A 26 7.73 -14.33 2.12
CA ALA A 26 6.63 -15.26 1.92
C ALA A 26 5.35 -14.50 1.54
N GLN A 27 4.86 -14.73 0.33
CA GLN A 27 3.59 -14.18 -0.15
C GLN A 27 2.45 -15.16 0.15
N LYS A 28 1.38 -14.65 0.78
CA LYS A 28 0.16 -15.42 0.99
C LYS A 28 -0.88 -14.95 0.00
N THR A 29 -1.37 -15.86 -0.83
CA THR A 29 -2.49 -15.57 -1.72
C THR A 29 -3.76 -15.37 -0.89
N MET A 30 -4.40 -14.23 -1.09
CA MET A 30 -5.73 -13.95 -0.56
C MET A 30 -6.74 -14.15 -1.69
N PRO A 31 -7.74 -15.04 -1.52
CA PRO A 31 -8.71 -15.29 -2.59
C PRO A 31 -9.56 -14.04 -2.81
N ILE A 32 -9.77 -13.72 -4.09
CA ILE A 32 -10.71 -12.73 -4.59
C ILE A 32 -11.70 -13.50 -5.48
N ASP A 33 -12.95 -13.07 -5.54
CA ASP A 33 -13.92 -13.66 -6.45
C ASP A 33 -13.44 -13.52 -7.91
N GLU A 34 -13.34 -14.65 -8.61
CA GLU A 34 -12.78 -14.70 -9.97
C GLU A 34 -13.61 -13.90 -10.97
N LYS A 35 -14.94 -13.83 -10.81
CA LYS A 35 -15.80 -13.06 -11.71
C LYS A 35 -15.59 -11.58 -11.51
N VAL A 36 -15.47 -11.15 -10.24
CA VAL A 36 -15.17 -9.75 -9.90
C VAL A 36 -13.79 -9.36 -10.44
N PHE A 37 -12.78 -10.21 -10.24
CA PHE A 37 -11.44 -9.99 -10.78
C PHE A 37 -11.45 -9.85 -12.31
N GLN A 38 -12.12 -10.78 -13.00
CA GLN A 38 -12.19 -10.77 -14.46
C GLN A 38 -12.97 -9.56 -15.00
N MET A 39 -14.05 -9.15 -14.33
CA MET A 39 -14.81 -7.93 -14.65
C MET A 39 -13.91 -6.68 -14.60
N TRP A 40 -13.19 -6.48 -13.49
CA TRP A 40 -12.31 -5.32 -13.34
C TRP A 40 -11.14 -5.36 -14.31
N LYS A 41 -10.55 -6.53 -14.54
CA LYS A 41 -9.50 -6.73 -15.54
C LYS A 41 -9.94 -6.32 -16.94
N ASP A 42 -11.15 -6.70 -17.35
CA ASP A 42 -11.69 -6.30 -18.65
C ASP A 42 -12.00 -4.80 -18.71
N ARG A 43 -12.44 -4.22 -17.59
CA ARG A 43 -12.66 -2.78 -17.47
C ARG A 43 -11.37 -1.96 -17.65
N PHE A 44 -10.27 -2.36 -16.99
CA PHE A 44 -8.97 -1.70 -17.15
C PHE A 44 -8.45 -1.83 -18.58
N ARG A 45 -8.60 -2.99 -19.22
CA ARG A 45 -8.23 -3.19 -20.65
C ARG A 45 -9.02 -2.29 -21.58
N GLU A 46 -10.31 -2.11 -21.32
CA GLU A 46 -11.15 -1.21 -22.11
C GLU A 46 -10.67 0.23 -22.00
N ILE A 47 -10.32 0.69 -20.80
CA ILE A 47 -9.76 2.03 -20.55
C ILE A 47 -8.45 2.23 -21.33
N GLU A 48 -7.52 1.29 -21.23
CA GLU A 48 -6.25 1.33 -21.97
C GLU A 48 -6.47 1.39 -23.49
N SER A 49 -7.40 0.57 -24.00
CA SER A 49 -7.74 0.53 -25.42
C SER A 49 -8.33 1.86 -25.89
N ARG A 50 -9.22 2.47 -25.09
CA ARG A 50 -9.84 3.77 -25.40
C ARG A 50 -8.81 4.90 -25.41
N ALA A 51 -7.92 4.96 -24.43
CA ALA A 51 -6.84 5.96 -24.40
C ALA A 51 -5.93 5.82 -25.63
N LYS A 52 -5.52 4.58 -25.94
CA LYS A 52 -4.66 4.32 -27.10
C LYS A 52 -5.33 4.63 -28.44
N CYS A 53 -6.60 4.29 -28.62
CA CYS A 53 -7.31 4.54 -29.88
C CYS A 53 -7.76 5.99 -30.03
N GLY A 54 -8.07 6.67 -28.93
CA GLY A 54 -8.62 8.03 -28.91
C GLY A 54 -7.54 9.10 -28.93
N SER A 55 -6.69 9.14 -27.90
CA SER A 55 -5.65 10.16 -27.73
C SER A 55 -4.26 9.70 -28.18
N GLY A 56 -4.07 8.40 -28.47
CA GLY A 56 -2.76 7.82 -28.74
C GLY A 56 -1.89 7.66 -27.49
N GLU A 57 -2.46 7.92 -26.30
CA GLU A 57 -1.74 7.86 -25.03
C GLU A 57 -1.61 6.42 -24.55
N LYS A 58 -0.51 6.16 -23.83
CA LYS A 58 -0.27 4.89 -23.16
C LYS A 58 -0.40 5.11 -21.65
N ILE A 59 -1.37 4.45 -21.04
CA ILE A 59 -1.52 4.44 -19.58
C ILE A 59 -0.49 3.51 -18.96
N GLN A 60 0.11 3.93 -17.85
CA GLN A 60 1.02 3.12 -17.04
C GLN A 60 0.45 3.01 -15.64
N TRP A 61 0.15 1.79 -15.22
CA TRP A 61 -0.35 1.51 -13.87
C TRP A 61 0.83 1.21 -12.94
N VAL A 62 0.95 1.99 -11.87
CA VAL A 62 2.00 1.82 -10.86
C VAL A 62 1.34 1.62 -9.50
N ILE A 63 1.65 0.51 -8.84
CA ILE A 63 1.20 0.24 -7.48
C ILE A 63 2.38 0.49 -6.54
N VAL A 64 2.18 1.36 -5.56
CA VAL A 64 3.14 1.64 -4.50
C VAL A 64 2.56 1.12 -3.20
N ASP A 65 3.21 0.12 -2.60
CA ASP A 65 2.82 -0.46 -1.31
C ASP A 65 3.87 -0.13 -0.24
N GLY A 66 3.39 0.25 0.94
CA GLY A 66 4.24 0.64 2.06
C GLY A 66 3.44 1.12 3.27
N PHE A 67 3.93 0.80 4.47
CA PHE A 67 3.25 1.11 5.73
C PHE A 67 3.51 2.53 6.26
N LEU A 68 4.30 3.36 5.57
CA LEU A 68 4.60 4.76 5.95
C LEU A 68 4.41 5.76 4.81
N LEU A 69 3.67 5.40 3.76
CA LEU A 69 3.49 6.25 2.57
C LEU A 69 2.89 7.62 2.91
N TYR A 70 2.03 7.69 3.94
CA TYR A 70 1.33 8.91 4.34
C TYR A 70 2.03 9.72 5.44
N TRP A 71 3.29 9.38 5.78
CA TRP A 71 4.08 10.12 6.76
C TRP A 71 4.63 11.44 6.21
N SER A 72 5.10 11.44 4.95
CA SER A 72 5.77 12.58 4.32
C SER A 72 5.00 13.09 3.10
N PRO A 73 4.71 14.40 3.00
CA PRO A 73 4.07 15.01 1.82
C PRO A 73 4.85 14.76 0.54
N GLU A 74 6.18 14.75 0.61
CA GLU A 74 7.05 14.45 -0.53
C GLU A 74 6.79 13.07 -1.17
N VAL A 75 6.15 12.15 -0.43
CA VAL A 75 5.77 10.83 -0.94
C VAL A 75 4.31 10.84 -1.37
N TYR A 76 3.39 11.22 -0.49
CA TYR A 76 1.98 11.08 -0.81
C TYR A 76 1.47 12.11 -1.81
N ASP A 77 2.13 13.25 -2.02
CA ASP A 77 1.74 14.23 -3.06
C ASP A 77 2.04 13.71 -4.48
N GLU A 78 3.00 12.77 -4.61
CA GLU A 78 3.33 12.09 -5.86
C GLU A 78 2.32 10.98 -6.22
N LEU A 79 1.37 10.63 -5.33
CA LEU A 79 0.40 9.57 -5.60
C LEU A 79 -0.87 10.12 -6.26
N ASP A 80 -1.37 9.44 -7.29
CA ASP A 80 -2.65 9.83 -7.92
C ASP A 80 -3.84 9.34 -7.09
N VAL A 81 -3.70 8.12 -6.54
CA VAL A 81 -4.69 7.47 -5.67
C VAL A 81 -4.06 7.12 -4.33
N ARG A 82 -4.80 7.32 -3.23
CA ARG A 82 -4.31 7.10 -1.87
C ARG A 82 -5.27 6.18 -1.12
N LEU A 83 -4.83 4.95 -0.89
CA LEU A 83 -5.57 3.91 -0.18
C LEU A 83 -4.82 3.53 1.10
N LEU A 84 -5.51 3.49 2.24
CA LEU A 84 -4.97 3.00 3.52
C LEU A 84 -5.79 1.80 3.98
N LEU A 85 -5.17 0.63 4.05
CA LEU A 85 -5.81 -0.56 4.63
C LEU A 85 -5.72 -0.51 6.16
N ARG A 86 -6.88 -0.35 6.82
CA ARG A 86 -7.00 -0.32 8.28
C ARG A 86 -7.49 -1.66 8.80
N GLU A 87 -6.82 -2.16 9.84
CA GLU A 87 -7.18 -3.38 10.56
C GLU A 87 -7.01 -3.14 12.07
N PRO A 88 -7.83 -3.78 12.93
CA PRO A 88 -7.76 -3.59 14.39
C PRO A 88 -6.44 -4.08 14.98
N GLU A 89 -5.92 -3.39 16.00
CA GLU A 89 -4.63 -3.71 16.64
C GLU A 89 -4.45 -5.20 16.94
N PRO A 90 -5.42 -5.90 17.58
CA PRO A 90 -5.21 -7.28 17.99
C PRO A 90 -5.01 -8.23 16.79
N ARG A 91 -5.64 -7.93 15.66
CA ARG A 91 -5.53 -8.71 14.43
C ARG A 91 -4.19 -8.46 13.74
N VAL A 92 -3.76 -7.19 13.69
CA VAL A 92 -2.44 -6.84 13.13
C VAL A 92 -1.33 -7.46 13.99
N ARG A 93 -1.46 -7.41 15.32
CA ARG A 93 -0.55 -8.06 16.27
C ARG A 93 -0.46 -9.57 16.04
N ALA A 94 -1.60 -10.26 15.97
CA ALA A 94 -1.64 -11.70 15.72
C ALA A 94 -0.96 -12.05 14.38
N ARG A 95 -1.24 -11.28 13.32
CA ARG A 95 -0.60 -11.47 12.00
C ARG A 95 0.92 -11.20 12.06
N ARG A 96 1.38 -10.20 12.82
CA ARG A 96 2.80 -9.88 12.99
C ARG A 96 3.53 -11.02 13.70
N LEU A 97 3.00 -11.48 14.83
CA LEU A 97 3.61 -12.55 15.64
C LEU A 97 3.65 -13.90 14.91
N ALA A 98 2.71 -14.14 14.00
CA ALA A 98 2.68 -15.35 13.17
C ALA A 98 3.70 -15.34 12.01
N ARG A 99 4.35 -14.20 11.71
CA ARG A 99 5.37 -14.13 10.64
C ARG A 99 6.69 -14.70 11.15
N SER A 100 7.25 -15.65 10.41
CA SER A 100 8.47 -16.40 10.76
C SER A 100 9.77 -15.56 10.79
N GLY A 101 9.72 -14.31 10.32
CA GLY A 101 10.83 -13.35 10.26
C GLY A 101 10.80 -12.51 8.99
N TYR A 102 11.75 -11.60 8.84
CA TYR A 102 11.91 -10.75 7.65
C TYR A 102 13.28 -10.94 7.03
N HIS A 103 13.33 -11.04 5.70
CA HIS A 103 14.58 -10.84 4.99
C HIS A 103 14.85 -9.33 4.96
N THR A 104 15.80 -8.89 5.78
CA THR A 104 16.24 -7.50 5.79
C THR A 104 17.26 -7.28 4.67
N ALA A 105 17.25 -6.11 4.05
CA ALA A 105 18.30 -5.75 3.09
C ALA A 105 19.67 -5.87 3.79
N ALA A 106 20.65 -6.47 3.11
CA ALA A 106 21.94 -6.91 3.63
C ALA A 106 22.82 -5.81 4.28
N LEU A 107 22.38 -4.56 4.32
CA LEU A 107 23.06 -3.46 5.00
C LEU A 107 23.17 -3.68 6.53
N ALA A 108 22.30 -4.50 7.13
CA ALA A 108 22.40 -4.82 8.55
C ALA A 108 23.32 -6.02 8.86
N ASN A 109 23.49 -6.95 7.93
CA ASN A 109 24.34 -8.14 8.09
C ASN A 109 24.79 -8.67 6.70
N PRO A 110 26.11 -8.80 6.44
CA PRO A 110 26.65 -9.35 5.18
C PRO A 110 26.16 -10.76 4.85
N ASP A 111 25.70 -11.51 5.86
CA ASP A 111 25.24 -12.91 5.73
C ASP A 111 23.70 -13.05 5.58
N GLY A 112 22.96 -11.94 5.41
CA GLY A 112 21.52 -11.99 5.09
C GLY A 112 20.65 -12.68 6.16
N SER A 113 20.89 -12.39 7.44
CA SER A 113 20.17 -13.05 8.53
C SER A 113 18.69 -12.68 8.54
N LEU A 114 17.83 -13.70 8.56
CA LEU A 114 16.40 -13.59 8.88
C LEU A 114 16.21 -12.80 10.19
N TRP A 115 15.62 -11.61 10.11
CA TRP A 115 15.28 -10.80 11.27
C TRP A 115 14.08 -11.41 12.01
N ARG A 116 14.19 -11.54 13.33
CA ARG A 116 13.08 -11.90 14.22
C ARG A 116 12.86 -10.77 15.20
N ASP A 117 11.60 -10.47 15.47
CA ASP A 117 11.24 -9.43 16.42
C ASP A 117 11.78 -9.79 17.82
N PRO A 118 12.53 -8.90 18.49
CA PRO A 118 12.96 -9.13 19.86
C PRO A 118 11.76 -9.10 20.83
N PRO A 119 11.93 -9.58 22.08
CA PRO A 119 10.89 -9.48 23.09
C PRO A 119 10.34 -8.05 23.23
N ASN A 120 9.02 -7.92 23.32
CA ASN A 120 8.28 -6.66 23.45
C ASN A 120 8.40 -5.68 22.26
N TYR A 121 8.95 -6.10 21.12
CA TYR A 121 9.11 -5.21 19.95
C TYR A 121 7.78 -4.66 19.44
N TRP A 122 6.71 -5.44 19.53
CA TRP A 122 5.39 -4.99 19.11
C TRP A 122 4.90 -3.81 19.95
N GLU A 123 4.88 -4.01 21.27
CA GLU A 123 4.34 -3.08 22.25
C GLU A 123 5.21 -1.84 22.40
N GLN A 124 6.53 -1.97 22.28
CA GLN A 124 7.47 -0.87 22.49
C GLN A 124 7.82 -0.11 21.21
N ILE A 125 7.79 -0.76 20.04
CA ILE A 125 8.29 -0.19 18.79
C ILE A 125 7.24 -0.18 17.69
N VAL A 126 6.72 -1.34 17.27
CA VAL A 126 5.88 -1.43 16.06
C VAL A 126 4.59 -0.65 16.20
N TRP A 127 3.79 -0.95 17.23
CA TRP A 127 2.50 -0.29 17.42
C TRP A 127 2.63 1.19 17.75
N PRO A 128 3.51 1.62 18.69
CA PRO A 128 3.73 3.05 18.94
C PRO A 128 4.21 3.82 17.71
N SER A 129 5.01 3.19 16.84
CA SER A 129 5.47 3.83 15.59
C SER A 129 4.35 3.94 14.57
N TYR A 130 3.48 2.93 14.46
CA TYR A 130 2.26 3.00 13.64
C TYR A 130 1.37 4.15 14.09
N VAL A 131 1.07 4.24 15.40
CA VAL A 131 0.25 5.32 15.97
C VAL A 131 0.88 6.67 15.67
N ARG A 132 2.18 6.84 15.98
CA ARG A 132 2.89 8.10 15.71
C ARG A 132 2.81 8.50 14.24
N ALA A 133 2.97 7.54 13.34
CA ALA A 133 2.98 7.79 11.91
C ALA A 133 1.62 8.21 11.34
N HIS A 134 0.52 7.71 11.93
CA HIS A 134 -0.82 7.84 11.35
C HIS A 134 -1.78 8.71 12.16
N GLN A 135 -1.56 8.97 13.45
CA GLN A 135 -2.48 9.77 14.26
C GLN A 135 -2.77 11.15 13.64
N GLY A 136 -1.80 11.75 12.96
CA GLY A 136 -1.97 13.07 12.34
C GLY A 136 -2.90 13.11 11.12
N ILE A 137 -3.32 11.96 10.57
CA ILE A 137 -4.21 11.87 9.40
C ILE A 137 -5.65 11.49 9.76
N PHE A 138 -5.94 11.27 11.05
CA PHE A 138 -7.26 10.88 11.55
C PHE A 138 -7.83 11.93 12.52
N GLU A 139 -9.16 11.99 12.59
CA GLU A 139 -9.88 12.83 13.54
C GLU A 139 -9.56 12.41 14.99
N GLY A 140 -9.30 13.40 15.85
CA GLY A 140 -8.96 13.15 17.27
C GLY A 140 -7.66 12.38 17.50
N GLY A 141 -6.88 12.08 16.45
CA GLY A 141 -5.73 11.19 16.54
C GLY A 141 -6.07 9.69 16.62
N ASP A 142 -7.34 9.31 16.37
CA ASP A 142 -7.82 7.94 16.51
C ASP A 142 -7.47 7.11 15.26
N VAL A 143 -6.41 6.30 15.36
CA VAL A 143 -5.93 5.45 14.27
C VAL A 143 -6.74 4.16 14.09
N GLU A 144 -7.66 3.83 15.01
CA GLU A 144 -8.46 2.61 14.94
C GLU A 144 -9.88 2.89 14.42
N HIS A 145 -10.48 4.00 14.84
CA HIS A 145 -11.87 4.34 14.51
C HIS A 145 -12.05 5.71 13.86
N GLY A 146 -11.07 6.61 13.96
CA GLY A 146 -11.19 7.97 13.42
C GLY A 146 -11.36 7.99 11.90
N GLU A 147 -12.16 8.93 11.41
CA GLU A 147 -12.24 9.21 9.97
C GLU A 147 -11.00 9.99 9.51
N SER A 148 -10.73 9.98 8.19
CA SER A 148 -9.66 10.81 7.67
C SER A 148 -9.98 12.29 7.89
N ASN A 149 -9.03 13.04 8.47
CA ASN A 149 -9.20 14.46 8.76
C ASN A 149 -8.92 15.38 7.55
N GLY A 150 -8.69 14.81 6.37
CA GLY A 150 -8.40 15.55 5.14
C GLY A 150 -6.96 16.07 5.00
N LYS A 151 -6.07 15.84 5.96
CA LYS A 151 -4.63 16.20 5.84
C LYS A 151 -4.00 15.58 4.60
N VAL A 152 -4.36 14.33 4.30
CA VAL A 152 -4.00 13.65 3.07
C VAL A 152 -5.22 13.72 2.15
N ARG A 153 -5.09 14.46 1.05
CA ARG A 153 -6.20 14.71 0.13
C ARG A 153 -6.72 13.41 -0.47
N ASP A 154 -8.05 13.26 -0.50
CA ASP A 154 -8.74 12.12 -1.11
C ASP A 154 -8.30 10.74 -0.57
N LEU A 155 -7.80 10.68 0.66
CA LEU A 155 -7.41 9.42 1.30
C LEU A 155 -8.64 8.54 1.51
N VAL A 156 -8.64 7.35 0.90
CA VAL A 156 -9.64 6.33 1.14
C VAL A 156 -9.14 5.34 2.18
N VAL A 157 -9.88 5.23 3.27
CA VAL A 157 -9.63 4.24 4.32
C VAL A 157 -10.40 2.97 3.97
N LEU A 158 -9.68 1.89 3.77
CA LEU A 158 -10.23 0.57 3.47
C LEU A 158 -10.30 -0.25 4.76
N HIS A 159 -11.51 -0.57 5.22
CA HIS A 159 -11.75 -1.22 6.51
C HIS A 159 -11.67 -2.75 6.41
N GLY A 160 -10.50 -3.33 6.66
CA GLY A 160 -10.27 -4.79 6.60
C GLY A 160 -10.96 -5.59 7.71
N GLU A 161 -11.47 -4.91 8.74
CA GLU A 161 -12.30 -5.55 9.77
C GLU A 161 -13.67 -5.97 9.22
N THR A 162 -14.28 -5.10 8.41
CA THR A 162 -15.68 -5.21 7.99
C THR A 162 -15.85 -5.68 6.56
N LEU A 163 -14.85 -5.42 5.70
CA LEU A 163 -14.91 -5.77 4.28
C LEU A 163 -14.13 -7.05 3.99
N THR A 164 -14.67 -7.85 3.09
CA THR A 164 -13.97 -8.98 2.48
C THR A 164 -12.86 -8.49 1.55
N MET A 165 -11.92 -9.38 1.22
CA MET A 165 -10.85 -9.05 0.26
C MET A 165 -11.39 -8.68 -1.12
N THR A 166 -12.52 -9.28 -1.55
CA THR A 166 -13.20 -8.91 -2.79
C THR A 166 -13.73 -7.48 -2.71
N GLU A 167 -14.45 -7.12 -1.65
CA GLU A 167 -14.98 -5.75 -1.50
C GLU A 167 -13.88 -4.69 -1.37
N LEU A 168 -12.78 -5.00 -0.67
CA LEU A 168 -11.61 -4.13 -0.58
C LEU A 168 -10.99 -3.91 -1.97
N PHE A 169 -10.86 -4.98 -2.76
CA PHE A 169 -10.36 -4.93 -4.13
C PHE A 169 -11.28 -4.08 -5.02
N GLU A 170 -12.59 -4.29 -4.96
CA GLU A 170 -13.56 -3.52 -5.75
C GLU A 170 -13.48 -2.02 -5.42
N LYS A 171 -13.50 -1.65 -4.14
CA LYS A 171 -13.37 -0.25 -3.72
C LYS A 171 -12.07 0.39 -4.19
N ALA A 172 -10.96 -0.36 -4.16
CA ALA A 172 -9.69 0.12 -4.69
C ALA A 172 -9.80 0.38 -6.21
N CYS A 173 -10.38 -0.55 -6.97
CA CYS A 173 -10.55 -0.40 -8.41
C CYS A 173 -11.50 0.74 -8.80
N GLU A 174 -12.62 0.90 -8.08
CA GLU A 174 -13.54 2.04 -8.23
C GLU A 174 -12.79 3.35 -8.06
N LYS A 175 -12.02 3.47 -6.96
CA LYS A 175 -11.29 4.70 -6.67
C LYS A 175 -10.23 5.01 -7.72
N ILE A 176 -9.58 3.98 -8.27
CA ILE A 176 -8.61 4.14 -9.35
C ILE A 176 -9.30 4.71 -10.59
N ILE A 177 -10.44 4.17 -11.02
CA ILE A 177 -11.14 4.67 -12.20
C ILE A 177 -11.66 6.10 -12.00
N GLU A 178 -12.15 6.44 -10.80
CA GLU A 178 -12.58 7.82 -10.49
C GLU A 178 -11.47 8.86 -10.61
N SER A 179 -10.21 8.44 -10.55
CA SER A 179 -9.04 9.33 -10.63
C SER A 179 -8.52 9.60 -12.04
N LEU A 180 -9.07 8.90 -13.05
CA LEU A 180 -8.70 9.05 -14.47
C LEU A 180 -9.49 10.17 -15.14
#